data_AF-A0AA37BRH8-F1
#
_entry.id   AF-A0AA37BRH8-F1
#
_cell.length_a   1.000
_cell.length_b   1.000
_cell.length_c   1.000
_cell.angle_alpha   90.00
_cell.angle_beta   90.00
_cell.angle_gamma   90.00
#
_symmetry.space_group_name_H-M   'P 1'
#
loop_
_entity.id
_entity.type
_entity.pdbx_description
1 polymer ?
#
loop_
_entity_poly.entity_id
_entity_poly.type
_entity_poly.pdbx_seq_one_letter_code
_entity_poly.pdbx_strand_id
1 'polypeptide(L)'
;MYRIRCNRCEGTGYVEDDGRKEICPVCLGIGSVEDTDEEGRRASILRSKRFYHALFALVVAFVIYYVIFLYYYFTYHPGTIITVIVLLVGHLSMILVFFAYIFLLIFRERATEGAVRR
;
A
#
# COMPACT_ATOMS: atom_id res chain seq x y z
N MET A 1 25.86 -0.96 -17.47
CA MET A 1 24.53 -1.60 -17.39
C MET A 1 24.51 -2.51 -16.17
N TYR A 2 23.67 -2.23 -15.18
CA TYR A 2 23.52 -3.09 -14.00
C TYR A 2 22.11 -3.70 -14.03
N ARG A 3 22.04 -5.03 -14.10
CA ARG A 3 20.76 -5.77 -14.11
C ARG A 3 20.53 -6.30 -12.70
N ILE A 4 19.52 -5.78 -12.00
CA ILE A 4 19.15 -6.32 -10.69
C ILE A 4 18.29 -7.55 -10.95
N ARG A 5 18.88 -8.73 -10.75
CA ARG A 5 18.18 -10.00 -10.87
C ARG A 5 17.66 -10.42 -9.51
N CYS A 6 16.43 -10.91 -9.47
CA CYS A 6 15.95 -11.62 -8.30
C CYS A 6 16.78 -12.89 -8.11
N ASN A 7 17.43 -13.03 -6.96
CA ASN A 7 18.27 -14.21 -6.66
C ASN A 7 17.49 -15.52 -6.64
N ARG A 8 16.16 -15.48 -6.47
CA ARG A 8 15.32 -16.68 -6.36
C ARG A 8 14.83 -17.23 -7.70
N CYS A 9 14.60 -16.38 -8.69
CA CYS A 9 14.15 -16.80 -10.03
C CYS A 9 15.15 -16.44 -11.13
N GLU A 10 16.36 -16.02 -10.76
CA GLU A 10 17.47 -15.65 -11.64
C GLU A 10 17.15 -14.62 -12.74
N GLY A 11 16.08 -13.84 -12.56
CA GLY A 11 15.64 -12.87 -13.57
C GLY A 11 14.41 -13.28 -14.38
N THR A 12 13.92 -14.52 -14.24
CA THR A 12 12.85 -15.05 -15.10
C THR A 12 11.44 -14.64 -14.66
N GLY A 13 11.25 -14.35 -13.37
CA GLY A 13 9.94 -14.03 -12.79
C GLY A 13 9.17 -15.26 -12.32
N TYR A 14 9.63 -16.47 -12.63
CA TYR A 14 8.94 -17.70 -12.31
C TYR A 14 9.85 -18.66 -11.53
N VAL A 15 9.26 -19.47 -10.67
CA VAL A 15 9.93 -20.59 -10.01
C VAL A 15 9.17 -21.84 -10.42
N GLU A 16 9.90 -22.89 -10.77
CA GLU A 16 9.29 -24.17 -11.13
C GLU A 16 9.09 -24.99 -9.86
N ASP A 17 7.84 -25.29 -9.55
CA ASP A 17 7.46 -26.16 -8.45
C ASP A 17 6.58 -27.29 -9.03
N ASP A 18 7.00 -28.53 -8.81
CA ASP A 18 6.31 -29.74 -9.26
C ASP A 18 5.87 -29.75 -10.75
N GLY A 19 6.75 -29.27 -11.63
CA GLY A 19 6.53 -29.20 -13.08
C GLY A 19 5.57 -28.10 -13.54
N ARG A 20 5.15 -27.21 -12.63
CA ARG A 20 4.36 -26.01 -12.95
C ARG A 20 5.19 -24.76 -12.71
N LYS A 21 5.11 -23.81 -13.66
CA LYS A 21 5.72 -22.49 -13.49
C LYS A 21 4.81 -21.65 -12.60
N GLU A 22 5.24 -21.43 -11.37
CA GLU A 22 4.58 -20.54 -10.44
C GLU A 22 5.25 -19.15 -10.44
N ILE A 23 4.48 -18.13 -10.10
CA ILE A 23 4.98 -16.76 -10.00
C ILE A 23 5.95 -16.70 -8.83
N CYS A 24 7.16 -16.18 -9.05
CA CYS A 24 8.16 -16.10 -7.99
C CYS A 24 7.64 -15.21 -6.84
N PRO A 25 7.48 -15.74 -5.61
CA PRO A 25 6.87 -14.99 -4.51
C PRO A 25 7.77 -13.86 -3.99
N VAL A 26 9.07 -13.93 -4.31
CA VAL A 26 10.07 -12.94 -3.85
C VAL A 26 10.10 -11.71 -4.74
N CYS A 27 9.93 -11.86 -6.05
CA CYS A 27 9.86 -10.73 -6.98
C CYS A 27 8.47 -10.52 -7.58
N LEU A 28 7.47 -11.26 -7.14
CA LEU A 28 6.08 -11.18 -7.59
C LEU A 28 5.93 -11.22 -9.12
N GLY A 29 6.75 -12.02 -9.81
CA GLY A 29 6.70 -12.15 -11.27
C GLY A 29 7.57 -11.17 -12.06
N ILE A 30 8.24 -10.22 -11.40
CA ILE A 30 9.02 -9.17 -12.08
C ILE A 30 10.30 -9.72 -12.74
N GLY A 31 10.93 -10.73 -12.12
CA GLY A 31 12.11 -11.39 -12.66
C GLY A 31 13.37 -10.56 -12.56
N SER A 32 13.62 -9.69 -13.55
CA SER A 32 14.75 -8.76 -13.56
C SER A 32 14.28 -7.35 -13.87
N VAL A 33 14.84 -6.39 -13.15
CA VAL A 33 14.64 -4.97 -13.46
C VAL A 33 15.90 -4.48 -14.12
N GLU A 34 15.75 -4.06 -15.36
CA GLU A 34 16.79 -3.39 -16.14
C GLU A 34 16.73 -1.90 -15.77
N ASP A 35 17.39 -1.55 -14.66
CA ASP A 35 17.51 -0.16 -14.24
C ASP A 35 18.58 0.51 -15.11
N THR A 36 18.14 1.33 -16.07
CA THR A 36 19.03 2.21 -16.83
C THR A 36 19.44 3.46 -16.04
N ASP A 37 18.92 3.67 -14.83
CA ASP A 37 19.18 4.89 -14.06
C ASP A 37 19.12 4.66 -12.55
N GLU A 38 20.20 4.93 -11.81
CA GLU A 38 20.25 4.84 -10.33
C GLU A 38 19.18 5.72 -9.64
N GLU A 39 18.71 6.75 -10.33
CA GLU A 39 17.67 7.68 -9.88
C GLU A 39 16.29 7.03 -9.76
N GLY A 40 15.94 6.12 -10.69
CA GLY A 40 14.64 5.41 -10.69
C GLY A 40 14.51 4.43 -9.51
N ARG A 41 15.63 3.80 -9.12
CA ARG A 41 15.70 2.89 -7.97
C ARG A 41 15.54 3.61 -6.64
N ARG A 42 16.09 4.81 -6.47
CA ARG A 42 15.86 5.63 -5.26
C ARG A 42 14.41 6.10 -5.18
N ALA A 43 13.81 6.48 -6.31
CA ALA A 43 12.42 6.91 -6.36
C ALA A 43 11.44 5.79 -5.99
N SER A 44 11.65 4.55 -6.47
CA SER A 44 10.77 3.40 -6.14
C SER A 44 10.87 2.97 -4.67
N ILE A 45 12.08 2.97 -4.09
CA ILE A 45 12.28 2.67 -2.67
C ILE A 45 11.63 3.73 -1.77
N LEU A 46 11.79 5.02 -2.09
CA LEU A 46 11.12 6.11 -1.35
C LEU A 46 9.59 6.06 -1.46
N ARG A 47 9.07 5.63 -2.62
CA ARG A 47 7.64 5.42 -2.85
C ARG A 47 7.08 4.31 -1.96
N SER A 48 7.79 3.18 -1.85
CA SER A 48 7.41 2.09 -0.94
C SER A 48 7.39 2.53 0.52
N LYS A 49 8.41 3.29 0.98
CA LYS A 49 8.47 3.80 2.37
C LYS A 49 7.31 4.73 2.70
N ARG A 50 6.93 5.63 1.79
CA ARG A 50 5.78 6.53 1.99
C ARG A 50 4.46 5.77 2.06
N PHE A 51 4.31 4.71 1.26
CA PHE A 51 3.15 3.83 1.32
C PHE A 51 3.08 3.09 2.67
N TYR A 52 4.18 2.51 3.13
CA TYR A 52 4.24 1.85 4.45
C TYR A 52 3.97 2.81 5.61
N HIS A 53 4.48 4.04 5.57
CA HIS A 53 4.16 5.06 6.58
C HIS A 53 2.68 5.44 6.57
N ALA A 54 2.06 5.59 5.40
CA ALA A 54 0.63 5.87 5.29
C ALA A 54 -0.23 4.69 5.79
N LEU A 55 0.17 3.46 5.47
CA LEU A 55 -0.48 2.24 5.98
C LEU A 55 -0.37 2.16 7.50
N PHE A 56 0.83 2.41 8.06
CA PHE A 56 1.04 2.42 9.50
C PHE A 56 0.19 3.50 10.19
N ALA A 57 0.15 4.72 9.63
CA ALA A 57 -0.70 5.79 10.14
C ALA A 57 -2.19 5.41 10.12
N LEU A 58 -2.64 4.71 9.07
CA LEU A 58 -4.02 4.22 8.98
C LEU A 58 -4.33 3.15 10.03
N VAL A 59 -3.41 2.21 10.27
CA VAL A 59 -3.57 1.20 11.32
C VAL A 59 -3.65 1.87 12.70
N VAL A 60 -2.77 2.84 12.98
CA VAL A 60 -2.81 3.61 14.23
C VAL A 60 -4.14 4.37 14.38
N ALA A 61 -4.62 5.01 13.31
CA ALA A 61 -5.92 5.67 13.30
C ALA A 61 -7.07 4.68 13.59
N PHE A 62 -7.00 3.45 13.07
CA PHE A 62 -7.98 2.39 13.32
C PHE A 62 -8.01 1.99 14.79
N VAL A 63 -6.84 1.81 15.39
CA VAL A 63 -6.72 1.49 16.81
C VAL A 63 -7.32 2.61 17.66
N ILE A 64 -6.97 3.87 17.39
CA ILE A 64 -7.51 5.03 18.13
C ILE A 64 -9.04 5.09 17.99
N TYR A 65 -9.55 4.93 16.77
CA TYR A 65 -10.99 4.91 16.48
C TYR A 65 -11.72 3.86 17.33
N TYR A 66 -11.21 2.63 17.39
CA TYR A 66 -11.81 1.56 18.19
C TYR A 66 -11.70 1.81 19.69
N VAL A 67 -10.60 2.39 20.18
CA VAL A 67 -10.44 2.74 21.59
C VAL A 67 -11.50 3.78 22.00
N ILE A 68 -11.69 4.84 21.20
CA ILE A 68 -12.71 5.87 21.44
C ILE A 68 -14.11 5.25 21.39
N PHE A 69 -14.36 4.40 20.38
CA PHE A 69 -15.63 3.73 20.24
C PHE A 69 -15.95 2.81 21.42
N LEU A 70 -14.99 2.01 21.88
CA LEU A 70 -15.16 1.14 23.04
C LEU A 70 -15.42 1.96 24.31
N TYR A 71 -14.64 3.03 24.53
CA TYR A 71 -14.87 3.95 25.65
C TYR A 71 -16.30 4.52 25.63
N TYR A 72 -16.76 4.99 24.47
CA TYR A 72 -18.12 5.49 24.29
C TYR A 72 -19.17 4.40 24.54
N TYR A 73 -18.94 3.19 24.01
CA TYR A 73 -19.85 2.05 24.16
C TYR A 73 -20.02 1.63 25.63
N PHE A 74 -18.92 1.55 26.38
CA PHE A 74 -18.95 1.19 27.80
C PHE A 74 -19.47 2.31 28.70
N THR A 75 -19.31 3.58 28.31
CA THR A 75 -19.76 4.72 29.13
C THR A 75 -21.25 5.02 28.94
N TYR A 76 -21.73 4.97 27.71
CA TYR A 76 -23.07 5.46 27.37
C TYR A 76 -24.07 4.34 27.01
N HIS A 77 -23.59 3.09 26.86
CA HIS A 77 -24.40 1.94 26.47
C HIS A 77 -25.37 2.24 25.32
N PRO A 78 -24.87 2.75 24.17
CA PRO A 78 -25.71 3.09 23.05
C PRO A 78 -26.44 1.83 22.54
N GLY A 79 -27.67 2.02 22.05
CA GLY A 79 -28.42 0.94 21.43
C GLY A 79 -27.68 0.29 20.25
N THR A 80 -28.00 -0.97 19.96
CA THR A 80 -27.34 -1.76 18.91
C THR A 80 -27.38 -1.08 17.54
N ILE A 81 -28.48 -0.39 17.20
CA ILE A 81 -28.62 0.33 15.93
C ILE A 81 -27.59 1.45 15.81
N ILE A 82 -27.44 2.29 16.85
CA ILE A 82 -26.48 3.39 16.88
C ILE A 82 -25.05 2.84 16.78
N THR A 83 -24.78 1.76 17.51
CA THR A 83 -23.50 1.06 17.51
C THR A 83 -23.09 0.61 16.10
N VAL A 84 -24.02 -0.02 15.36
CA VAL A 84 -23.79 -0.47 13.98
C VAL A 84 -23.58 0.70 13.03
N ILE A 85 -24.37 1.77 13.15
CA ILE A 85 -24.24 2.97 12.31
C ILE A 85 -22.86 3.61 12.50
N VAL A 86 -22.44 3.83 13.76
CA VAL A 86 -21.13 4.41 14.07
C VAL A 86 -20.01 3.54 13.51
N LEU A 87 -20.09 2.23 13.69
CA LEU A 87 -19.11 1.29 13.11
C LEU A 87 -19.03 1.41 11.60
N LEU A 88 -20.14 1.36 10.89
CA LEU A 88 -20.17 1.45 9.43
C LEU A 88 -19.62 2.79 8.92
N VAL A 89 -20.05 3.90 9.52
CA VAL A 89 -19.60 5.25 9.13
C VAL A 89 -18.09 5.42 9.37
N GLY A 90 -17.58 4.92 10.49
CA GLY A 90 -16.15 4.96 10.80
C GLY A 90 -15.31 4.19 9.78
N HIS A 91 -15.73 2.99 9.39
CA HIS A 91 -15.01 2.20 8.39
C HIS A 91 -15.06 2.84 7.00
N LEU A 92 -16.26 3.29 6.56
CA LEU A 92 -16.43 3.92 5.26
C LEU A 92 -15.60 5.19 5.12
N SER A 93 -15.60 6.05 6.14
CA SER A 93 -14.80 7.28 6.12
C SER A 93 -13.30 7.00 6.03
N MET A 94 -12.79 6.02 6.78
CA MET A 94 -11.38 5.62 6.74
C MET A 94 -10.97 5.03 5.38
N ILE A 95 -11.81 4.18 4.79
CA ILE A 95 -11.59 3.64 3.45
C ILE A 95 -11.55 4.77 2.42
N LEU A 96 -12.51 5.70 2.47
CA LEU A 96 -12.56 6.85 1.57
C LEU A 96 -11.30 7.72 1.69
N VAL A 97 -10.84 8.02 2.91
CA VAL A 97 -9.62 8.79 3.15
C VAL A 97 -8.39 8.07 2.60
N PHE A 98 -8.28 6.76 2.78
CA PHE A 98 -7.18 5.97 2.24
C PHE A 98 -7.12 6.01 0.72
N PHE A 99 -8.26 5.77 0.06
CA PHE A 99 -8.33 5.86 -1.39
C PHE A 99 -8.04 7.28 -1.89
N ALA A 100 -8.61 8.30 -1.26
CA ALA A 100 -8.33 9.69 -1.61
C ALA A 100 -6.84 10.03 -1.49
N TYR A 101 -6.17 9.54 -0.45
CA TYR A 101 -4.72 9.69 -0.28
C TYR A 101 -3.93 9.00 -1.39
N ILE A 102 -4.28 7.75 -1.74
CA ILE A 102 -3.65 7.03 -2.85
C ILE A 102 -3.86 7.77 -4.18
N PHE A 103 -5.09 8.20 -4.47
CA PHE A 103 -5.40 8.94 -5.69
C PHE A 103 -4.59 10.23 -5.76
N LEU A 104 -4.52 11.02 -4.68
CA LEU A 104 -3.69 12.21 -4.61
C LEU A 104 -2.21 11.91 -4.88
N LEU A 105 -1.71 10.80 -4.34
CA LEU A 105 -0.31 10.40 -4.53
C LEU A 105 -0.04 10.05 -5.99
N ILE A 106 -0.94 9.30 -6.64
CA ILE A 106 -0.87 8.96 -8.07
C ILE A 106 -0.98 10.22 -8.95
N PHE A 107 -1.92 11.12 -8.67
CA PHE A 107 -2.11 12.35 -9.44
C PHE A 107 -0.91 13.28 -9.33
N ARG A 108 -0.32 13.41 -8.13
CA ARG A 108 0.87 14.22 -7.90
C ARG A 108 2.07 13.71 -8.69
N GLU A 109 2.20 12.39 -8.80
CA GLU A 109 3.27 11.75 -9.59
C GLU A 109 3.10 12.01 -11.10
N ARG A 110 1.88 11.87 -11.63
CA ARG A 110 1.60 12.18 -13.05
C ARG A 110 1.84 13.67 -13.39
N ALA A 111 1.53 14.57 -12.45
CA ALA A 111 1.80 16.00 -12.63
C ALA A 111 3.30 16.30 -12.70
N THR A 112 4.14 15.61 -11.92
CA THR A 112 5.59 15.76 -11.98
C THR A 112 6.22 15.16 -13.23
N GLU A 113 5.73 14.02 -13.74
CA GLU A 113 6.22 13.42 -14.99
C GLU A 113 5.90 14.27 -16.22
N GLY A 114 4.74 14.95 -16.22
CA GLY A 114 4.35 15.89 -17.28
C GLY A 114 5.19 17.17 -17.31
N ALA A 115 5.77 17.58 -16.18
CA ALA A 115 6.63 18.74 -16.08
C ALA A 115 8.09 18.48 -16.51
N VAL A 116 8.57 17.23 -16.41
CA VAL A 116 9.94 16.84 -16.81
C VAL A 116 10.06 16.55 -18.32
N ARG A 117 8.94 16.31 -19.02
CA ARG A 117 8.91 16.09 -20.49
C ARG A 117 8.71 17.36 -21.33
N ARG A 118 8.73 18.55 -20.73
CA ARG A 118 8.69 19.84 -21.45
C ARG A 118 10.02 20.56 -21.36
#